data_AF-A0A1F3E1P7-F1
#
_entry.id   AF-A0A1F3E1P7-F1
#
_cell.length_a   1.000
_cell.length_b   1.000
_cell.length_c   1.000
_cell.angle_alpha   90.00
_cell.angle_beta   90.00
_cell.angle_gamma   90.00
#
_symmetry.space_group_name_H-M   'P 1'
#
loop_
_entity.id
_entity.type
_entity.pdbx_description
1 polymer ?
#
loop_
_entity_poly.entity_id
_entity_poly.type
_entity_poly.pdbx_seq_one_letter_code
_entity_poly.pdbx_strand_id
1 'polypeptide(L)'
;MERNIFIFDQNKCVGCHACVVACMNENAFQTPEQWRTVHQSNKNHFPHLPLFYLSLACNHCEDAPCLKNCPARAYSRDDKTGAIIHDAEKCIGCKYCTWACPFDAPRYNRKLGIIEKCTFCNHRVEENLKPACANLCPVGALDFTNTKFSREESRKSSPVPVDVGSGIKVIKPRNTKGPGMDIGLFENQPEEIQASPKHKKISAREEWPLLLFSLLSVLLVSMYASGLTETYSNTSRLVYMCFVVMAALLSMLHLGKKLRAWRSLINIRNSWLSREIALFALFFAGVFCDFFITNIPNLAVSVSGILFILAIDMLYRLATWQWPLKIHSAQTLFIGMTLFALFVHSNTLFLGIILFRLTLYVYRKYKSDDKYPVLSVLRIGSMGLSLILLFTHALIPFVPAILFAGETIDRMEFYNELQVPEPQNEMQTIFE
;
A
#
# COMPACT_ATOMS: atom_id res chain seq x y z
N MET A 1 -30.77 -4.66 -6.06
CA MET A 1 -30.42 -3.63 -7.05
C MET A 1 -29.81 -4.32 -8.26
N GLU A 2 -30.17 -3.91 -9.45
CA GLU A 2 -29.56 -4.38 -10.70
C GLU A 2 -28.23 -3.67 -10.95
N ARG A 3 -27.28 -4.38 -11.57
CA ARG A 3 -25.93 -3.86 -11.77
C ARG A 3 -25.22 -4.53 -12.94
N ASN A 4 -24.47 -3.73 -13.67
CA ASN A 4 -23.51 -4.18 -14.66
C ASN A 4 -22.31 -4.90 -14.00
N ILE A 5 -22.00 -6.11 -14.46
CA ILE A 5 -20.89 -6.94 -13.99
C ILE A 5 -20.19 -7.63 -15.15
N PHE A 6 -18.92 -7.97 -14.95
CA PHE A 6 -18.24 -8.97 -15.78
C PHE A 6 -18.60 -10.39 -15.31
N ILE A 7 -18.73 -11.32 -16.25
CA ILE A 7 -18.76 -12.76 -15.98
C ILE A 7 -17.51 -13.35 -16.61
N PHE A 8 -16.72 -14.10 -15.84
CA PHE A 8 -15.51 -14.72 -16.33
C PHE A 8 -15.51 -16.22 -16.06
N ASP A 9 -15.51 -17.03 -17.12
CA ASP A 9 -15.49 -18.49 -17.06
C ASP A 9 -14.07 -19.02 -17.28
N GLN A 10 -13.45 -19.47 -16.19
CA GLN A 10 -12.11 -20.06 -16.22
C GLN A 10 -12.05 -21.34 -17.05
N ASN A 11 -13.17 -22.04 -17.24
CA ASN A 11 -13.22 -23.29 -18.01
C ASN A 11 -13.15 -23.06 -19.52
N LYS A 12 -13.38 -21.83 -19.98
CA LYS A 12 -13.38 -21.47 -21.41
C LYS A 12 -12.15 -20.66 -21.81
N CYS A 13 -11.49 -20.01 -20.86
CA CYS A 13 -10.40 -19.09 -21.16
C CYS A 13 -9.16 -19.84 -21.64
N VAL A 14 -8.66 -19.48 -22.83
CA VAL A 14 -7.45 -20.05 -23.45
C VAL A 14 -6.23 -19.13 -23.37
N GLY A 15 -6.32 -18.01 -22.65
CA GLY A 15 -5.20 -17.09 -22.49
C GLY A 15 -4.77 -16.35 -23.77
N CYS A 16 -5.65 -16.18 -24.77
CA CYS A 16 -5.28 -15.57 -26.07
C CYS A 16 -4.96 -14.06 -26.04
N HIS A 17 -5.14 -13.38 -24.90
CA HIS A 17 -4.95 -11.93 -24.74
C HIS A 17 -5.80 -11.00 -25.64
N ALA A 18 -6.78 -11.53 -26.40
CA ALA A 18 -7.67 -10.71 -27.23
C ALA A 18 -8.40 -9.61 -26.41
N CYS A 19 -8.80 -9.91 -25.18
CA CYS A 19 -9.44 -8.95 -24.29
C CYS A 19 -8.54 -7.76 -23.90
N VAL A 20 -7.21 -7.96 -23.87
CA VAL A 20 -6.21 -6.92 -23.60
C VAL A 20 -6.06 -6.03 -24.83
N VAL A 21 -5.88 -6.63 -26.01
CA VAL A 21 -5.76 -5.91 -27.28
C VAL A 21 -7.02 -5.09 -27.58
N ALA A 22 -8.22 -5.66 -27.36
CA ALA A 22 -9.48 -4.92 -27.49
C ALA A 22 -9.53 -3.68 -26.59
N CYS A 23 -9.08 -3.82 -25.34
CA CYS A 23 -9.05 -2.71 -24.39
C CYS A 23 -8.09 -1.60 -24.84
N MET A 24 -6.92 -1.97 -25.34
CA MET A 24 -5.93 -1.03 -25.87
C MET A 24 -6.47 -0.29 -27.09
N ASN A 25 -7.02 -1.02 -28.07
CA ASN A 25 -7.56 -0.43 -29.28
C ASN A 25 -8.72 0.54 -29.00
N GLU A 26 -9.63 0.14 -28.12
CA GLU A 26 -10.81 0.97 -27.77
C GLU A 26 -10.42 2.25 -27.03
N ASN A 27 -9.41 2.21 -26.17
CA ASN A 27 -9.06 3.34 -25.30
C ASN A 27 -7.80 4.08 -25.75
N ALA A 28 -7.21 3.68 -26.88
CA ALA A 28 -6.03 4.29 -27.51
C ALA A 28 -4.84 4.56 -26.57
N PHE A 29 -4.67 3.78 -25.49
CA PHE A 29 -3.53 3.94 -24.59
C PHE A 29 -2.35 3.07 -25.05
N GLN A 30 -1.14 3.61 -24.90
CA GLN A 30 0.10 2.94 -25.26
C GLN A 30 0.74 2.28 -24.03
N THR A 31 1.47 1.19 -24.27
CA THR A 31 2.28 0.44 -23.30
C THR A 31 3.23 1.37 -22.52
N PRO A 32 3.57 1.06 -21.25
CA PRO A 32 3.64 -0.30 -20.68
C PRO A 32 2.47 -0.75 -19.77
N GLU A 33 1.56 0.13 -19.36
CA GLU A 33 0.63 -0.17 -18.27
C GLU A 33 -0.76 -0.62 -18.76
N GLN A 34 -0.98 -1.94 -18.77
CA GLN A 34 -2.23 -2.54 -19.22
C GLN A 34 -3.36 -2.34 -18.20
N TRP A 35 -4.53 -1.86 -18.65
CA TRP A 35 -5.72 -1.72 -17.80
C TRP A 35 -6.47 -3.04 -17.54
N ARG A 36 -6.24 -4.03 -18.40
CA ARG A 36 -6.70 -5.41 -18.27
C ARG A 36 -5.51 -6.33 -18.43
N THR A 37 -5.39 -7.32 -17.54
CA THR A 37 -4.28 -8.27 -17.50
C THR A 37 -4.82 -9.69 -17.49
N VAL A 38 -4.13 -10.61 -18.17
CA VAL A 38 -4.40 -12.05 -18.07
C VAL A 38 -3.35 -12.65 -17.16
N HIS A 39 -3.78 -13.13 -15.99
CA HIS A 39 -2.93 -13.85 -15.05
C HIS A 39 -2.94 -15.35 -15.36
N GLN A 40 -1.83 -16.03 -15.10
CA GLN A 40 -1.64 -17.46 -15.35
C GLN A 40 -1.18 -18.19 -14.07
N SER A 41 -1.74 -19.37 -13.81
CA SER A 41 -1.58 -20.13 -12.56
C SER A 41 -0.43 -21.16 -12.57
N ASN A 42 -0.07 -21.69 -13.74
CA ASN A 42 1.07 -22.60 -13.97
C ASN A 42 2.02 -21.95 -14.99
N LYS A 43 2.78 -20.94 -14.56
CA LYS A 43 3.63 -20.12 -15.46
C LYS A 43 4.72 -20.93 -16.17
N ASN A 44 5.21 -21.98 -15.52
CA ASN A 44 6.29 -22.82 -16.03
C ASN A 44 5.78 -24.04 -16.82
N HIS A 45 4.45 -24.14 -17.03
CA HIS A 45 3.80 -25.20 -17.78
C HIS A 45 4.17 -26.61 -17.30
N PHE A 46 4.27 -26.80 -15.99
CA PHE A 46 4.51 -28.13 -15.43
C PHE A 46 3.36 -29.08 -15.79
N PRO A 47 3.67 -30.27 -16.31
CA PRO A 47 2.67 -31.09 -16.99
C PRO A 47 1.67 -31.75 -16.02
N HIS A 48 2.02 -31.91 -14.75
CA HIS A 48 1.13 -32.43 -13.69
C HIS A 48 0.34 -31.33 -12.97
N LEU A 49 0.60 -30.04 -13.26
CA LEU A 49 -0.15 -28.92 -12.68
C LEU A 49 -1.19 -28.41 -13.67
N PRO A 50 -2.40 -28.09 -13.20
CA PRO A 50 -3.42 -27.56 -14.09
C PRO A 50 -3.05 -26.14 -14.57
N LEU A 51 -3.45 -25.80 -15.80
CA LEU A 51 -3.21 -24.50 -16.41
C LEU A 51 -4.53 -23.73 -16.54
N PHE A 52 -4.66 -22.65 -15.78
CA PHE A 52 -5.80 -21.73 -15.87
C PHE A 52 -5.34 -20.30 -16.08
N TYR A 53 -6.26 -19.53 -16.66
CA TYR A 53 -6.08 -18.11 -16.92
C TYR A 53 -7.15 -17.31 -16.21
N LEU A 54 -6.80 -16.10 -15.77
CA LEU A 54 -7.71 -15.17 -15.12
C LEU A 54 -7.55 -13.78 -15.73
N SER A 55 -8.54 -13.34 -16.51
CA SER A 55 -8.54 -12.00 -17.12
C SER A 55 -9.19 -11.00 -16.17
N LEU A 56 -8.42 -10.06 -15.64
CA LEU A 56 -8.88 -9.05 -14.69
C LEU A 56 -8.67 -7.63 -15.19
N ALA A 57 -9.55 -6.74 -14.74
CA ALA A 57 -9.46 -5.30 -14.91
C ALA A 57 -10.04 -4.65 -13.65
N CYS A 58 -10.40 -3.36 -13.70
CA CYS A 58 -11.19 -2.75 -12.63
C CYS A 58 -12.55 -3.45 -12.50
N ASN A 59 -12.89 -3.85 -11.27
CA ASN A 59 -14.17 -4.48 -10.95
C ASN A 59 -15.28 -3.46 -10.61
N HIS A 60 -15.01 -2.16 -10.74
CA HIS A 60 -15.97 -1.07 -10.50
C HIS A 60 -16.83 -1.24 -9.22
N CYS A 61 -16.19 -1.67 -8.12
CA CYS A 61 -16.81 -2.23 -6.89
C CYS A 61 -17.92 -1.39 -6.24
N GLU A 62 -18.81 -2.03 -5.47
CA GLU A 62 -19.93 -1.38 -4.76
C GLU A 62 -19.40 -0.42 -3.68
N ASP A 63 -18.54 -0.94 -2.80
CA ASP A 63 -17.78 -0.15 -1.84
C ASP A 63 -16.38 0.07 -2.39
N ALA A 64 -16.30 0.94 -3.41
CA ALA A 64 -15.07 1.20 -4.16
C ALA A 64 -13.99 1.87 -3.26
N PRO A 65 -12.88 1.18 -2.92
CA PRO A 65 -11.92 1.69 -1.95
C PRO A 65 -11.11 2.87 -2.52
N CYS A 66 -10.84 2.83 -3.82
CA CYS A 66 -10.21 3.93 -4.55
C CYS A 66 -11.05 5.21 -4.52
N LEU A 67 -12.38 5.09 -4.66
CA LEU A 67 -13.30 6.22 -4.60
C LEU A 67 -13.38 6.80 -3.19
N LYS A 68 -13.54 5.94 -2.18
CA LYS A 68 -13.66 6.35 -0.77
C LYS A 68 -12.42 7.06 -0.25
N ASN A 69 -11.22 6.58 -0.60
CA ASN A 69 -9.96 6.99 0.02
C ASN A 69 -9.13 7.99 -0.80
N CYS A 70 -9.51 8.30 -2.04
CA CYS A 70 -8.77 9.26 -2.86
C CYS A 70 -8.74 10.65 -2.17
N PRO A 71 -7.55 11.20 -1.87
CA PRO A 71 -7.46 12.48 -1.15
C PRO A 71 -7.98 13.65 -2.00
N ALA A 72 -7.79 13.58 -3.32
CA ALA A 72 -8.16 14.62 -4.29
C ALA A 72 -9.60 14.51 -4.84
N ARG A 73 -10.36 13.49 -4.39
CA ARG A 73 -11.68 13.09 -4.94
C ARG A 73 -11.66 13.03 -6.47
N ALA A 74 -10.67 12.34 -7.01
CA ALA A 74 -10.50 12.13 -8.46
C ALA A 74 -11.31 10.93 -8.99
N TYR A 75 -12.24 10.39 -8.21
CA TYR A 75 -13.12 9.31 -8.64
C TYR A 75 -14.57 9.69 -8.39
N SER A 76 -15.44 9.28 -9.32
CA SER A 76 -16.89 9.37 -9.20
C SER A 76 -17.51 8.01 -9.56
N ARG A 77 -18.76 7.80 -9.17
CA ARG A 77 -19.59 6.72 -9.69
C ARG A 77 -20.50 7.33 -10.74
N ASP A 78 -20.58 6.70 -11.90
CA ASP A 78 -21.59 7.01 -12.91
C ASP A 78 -22.95 6.45 -12.46
N ASP A 79 -23.98 7.27 -12.53
CA ASP A 79 -25.32 6.93 -12.03
C ASP A 79 -26.08 5.97 -12.96
N LYS A 80 -25.76 5.95 -14.26
CA LYS A 80 -26.43 5.11 -15.25
C LYS A 80 -25.84 3.71 -15.28
N THR A 81 -24.52 3.63 -15.42
CA THR A 81 -23.82 2.35 -15.62
C THR A 81 -23.29 1.75 -14.32
N GLY A 82 -23.19 2.55 -13.26
CA GLY A 82 -22.54 2.18 -12.00
C GLY A 82 -21.00 2.18 -12.09
N ALA A 83 -20.41 2.61 -13.20
CA ALA A 83 -18.98 2.62 -13.41
C ALA A 83 -18.28 3.58 -12.44
N ILE A 84 -17.24 3.11 -11.74
CA ILE A 84 -16.27 4.01 -11.11
C ILE A 84 -15.43 4.68 -12.19
N ILE A 85 -15.50 6.00 -12.34
CA ILE A 85 -14.76 6.78 -13.33
C ILE A 85 -13.61 7.54 -12.64
N HIS A 86 -12.46 7.64 -13.30
CA HIS A 86 -11.32 8.42 -12.83
C HIS A 86 -11.20 9.72 -13.62
N ASP A 87 -11.02 10.83 -12.90
CA ASP A 87 -10.85 12.16 -13.46
C ASP A 87 -9.35 12.56 -13.44
N ALA A 88 -8.76 12.63 -14.64
CA ALA A 88 -7.35 12.94 -14.85
C ALA A 88 -6.97 14.37 -14.42
N GLU A 89 -7.91 15.32 -14.45
CA GLU A 89 -7.65 16.71 -14.09
C GLU A 89 -7.59 16.89 -12.57
N LYS A 90 -8.43 16.15 -11.85
CA LYS A 90 -8.44 16.15 -10.38
C LYS A 90 -7.30 15.33 -9.79
N CYS A 91 -6.76 14.37 -10.53
CA CYS A 91 -5.71 13.49 -10.05
C CYS A 91 -4.41 14.24 -9.72
N ILE A 92 -3.84 13.91 -8.55
CA ILE A 92 -2.56 14.45 -8.06
C ILE A 92 -1.39 13.46 -8.25
N GLY A 93 -1.68 12.24 -8.71
CA GLY A 93 -0.67 11.20 -8.91
C GLY A 93 -0.04 10.67 -7.61
N CYS A 94 -0.79 10.64 -6.49
CA CYS A 94 -0.28 10.19 -5.18
C CYS A 94 -0.13 8.68 -5.04
N LYS A 95 -0.59 7.88 -6.01
CA LYS A 95 -0.60 6.40 -6.01
C LYS A 95 -1.36 5.71 -4.88
N TYR A 96 -1.93 6.43 -3.91
CA TYR A 96 -2.64 5.83 -2.77
C TYR A 96 -3.76 4.84 -3.16
N CYS A 97 -4.44 5.10 -4.27
CA CYS A 97 -5.47 4.20 -4.80
C CYS A 97 -4.93 2.87 -5.37
N THR A 98 -3.65 2.80 -5.78
CA THR A 98 -3.03 1.53 -6.19
C THR A 98 -2.96 0.66 -4.95
N TRP A 99 -2.41 1.16 -3.83
CA TRP A 99 -2.34 0.44 -2.54
C TRP A 99 -3.71 -0.04 -2.08
N ALA A 100 -4.73 0.82 -2.18
CA ALA A 100 -6.08 0.52 -1.74
C ALA A 100 -6.79 -0.56 -2.57
N CYS A 101 -6.46 -0.74 -3.85
CA CYS A 101 -7.21 -1.64 -4.72
C CYS A 101 -6.79 -3.11 -4.49
N PRO A 102 -7.70 -4.01 -4.07
CA PRO A 102 -7.38 -5.42 -3.87
C PRO A 102 -7.24 -6.22 -5.19
N PHE A 103 -7.58 -5.60 -6.33
CA PHE A 103 -7.52 -6.21 -7.66
C PHE A 103 -6.38 -5.65 -8.51
N ASP A 104 -5.51 -4.82 -7.92
CA ASP A 104 -4.38 -4.19 -8.60
C ASP A 104 -4.75 -3.48 -9.93
N ALA A 105 -5.95 -2.86 -9.95
CA ALA A 105 -6.51 -2.30 -11.18
C ALA A 105 -6.03 -0.88 -11.53
N PRO A 106 -5.83 0.05 -10.57
CA PRO A 106 -5.25 1.37 -10.86
C PRO A 106 -3.77 1.26 -11.19
N ARG A 107 -3.36 1.84 -12.32
CA ARG A 107 -1.98 1.89 -12.80
C ARG A 107 -1.47 3.33 -12.80
N TYR A 108 -0.20 3.54 -12.49
CA TYR A 108 0.38 4.88 -12.44
C TYR A 108 1.13 5.21 -13.72
N ASN A 109 0.51 6.01 -14.59
CA ASN A 109 1.10 6.45 -15.82
C ASN A 109 2.22 7.45 -15.54
N ARG A 110 3.46 6.98 -15.60
CA ARG A 110 4.66 7.79 -15.29
C ARG A 110 4.81 8.98 -16.24
N LYS A 111 4.42 8.82 -17.51
CA LYS A 111 4.51 9.88 -18.53
C LYS A 111 3.54 11.01 -18.24
N LEU A 112 2.32 10.67 -17.83
CA LEU A 112 1.28 11.66 -17.53
C LEU A 112 1.31 12.14 -16.08
N GLY A 113 1.93 11.39 -15.16
CA GLY A 113 1.95 11.70 -13.73
C GLY A 113 0.58 11.52 -13.04
N ILE A 114 -0.27 10.64 -13.58
CA ILE A 114 -1.64 10.39 -13.08
C ILE A 114 -1.91 8.90 -13.01
N ILE A 115 -3.06 8.56 -12.41
CA ILE A 115 -3.55 7.19 -12.38
C ILE A 115 -4.44 6.94 -13.59
N GLU A 116 -4.36 5.74 -14.14
CA GLU A 116 -5.25 5.24 -15.20
C GLU A 116 -5.79 3.87 -14.80
N LYS A 117 -6.95 3.52 -15.36
CA LYS A 117 -7.60 2.22 -15.13
C LYS A 117 -8.72 2.01 -16.13
N CYS A 118 -9.21 0.78 -16.20
CA CYS A 118 -10.46 0.45 -16.90
C CYS A 118 -11.60 1.42 -16.54
N THR A 119 -12.27 1.91 -17.58
CA THR A 119 -13.41 2.85 -17.55
C THR A 119 -14.75 2.12 -17.62
N PHE A 120 -14.76 0.80 -17.56
CA PHE A 120 -15.91 -0.05 -17.88
C PHE A 120 -16.39 0.06 -19.33
N CYS A 121 -15.58 0.70 -20.21
CA CYS A 121 -16.07 1.19 -21.51
C CYS A 121 -17.39 1.95 -21.34
N ASN A 122 -17.44 2.88 -20.37
CA ASN A 122 -18.66 3.59 -19.98
C ASN A 122 -19.45 4.13 -21.18
N HIS A 123 -18.75 4.69 -22.17
CA HIS A 123 -19.33 5.20 -23.42
C HIS A 123 -20.09 4.14 -24.22
N ARG A 124 -19.65 2.88 -24.21
CA ARG A 124 -20.35 1.76 -24.85
C ARG A 124 -21.52 1.26 -24.01
N VAL A 125 -21.31 1.16 -22.69
CA VAL A 125 -22.31 0.62 -21.77
C VAL A 125 -23.53 1.53 -21.66
N GLU A 126 -23.34 2.85 -21.75
CA GLU A 126 -24.44 3.83 -21.84
C GLU A 126 -25.33 3.61 -23.08
N GLU A 127 -24.76 3.07 -24.16
CA GLU A 127 -25.46 2.70 -25.40
C GLU A 127 -25.95 1.25 -25.40
N ASN A 128 -25.95 0.58 -24.24
CA ASN A 128 -26.30 -0.85 -24.08
C ASN A 128 -25.38 -1.82 -24.87
N LEU A 129 -24.17 -1.38 -25.23
CA LEU A 129 -23.17 -2.21 -25.87
C LEU A 129 -22.25 -2.85 -24.84
N LYS A 130 -21.79 -4.08 -25.12
CA LYS A 130 -20.77 -4.73 -24.28
C LYS A 130 -19.45 -3.95 -24.35
N PRO A 131 -18.67 -3.91 -23.24
CA PRO A 131 -17.29 -3.42 -23.27
C PRO A 131 -16.46 -4.17 -24.31
N ALA A 132 -15.51 -3.48 -24.94
CA ALA A 132 -14.72 -4.03 -26.04
C ALA A 132 -14.06 -5.38 -25.70
N CYS A 133 -13.55 -5.53 -24.47
CA CYS A 133 -12.92 -6.76 -24.02
C CYS A 133 -13.87 -7.97 -23.94
N ALA A 134 -15.13 -7.76 -23.54
CA ALA A 134 -16.13 -8.82 -23.48
C ALA A 134 -16.70 -9.09 -24.88
N ASN A 135 -16.89 -8.04 -25.68
CA ASN A 135 -17.37 -8.16 -27.06
C ASN A 135 -16.41 -8.97 -27.95
N LEU A 136 -15.10 -8.85 -27.77
CA LEU A 136 -14.10 -9.54 -28.60
C LEU A 136 -13.77 -10.97 -28.12
N CYS A 137 -14.23 -11.42 -26.95
CA CYS A 137 -13.77 -12.70 -26.40
C CYS A 137 -14.14 -13.88 -27.33
N PRO A 138 -13.16 -14.53 -28.00
CA PRO A 138 -13.46 -15.47 -29.09
C PRO A 138 -14.08 -16.77 -28.59
N VAL A 139 -13.80 -17.12 -27.33
CA VAL A 139 -14.25 -18.35 -26.67
C VAL A 139 -15.42 -18.12 -25.71
N GLY A 140 -15.94 -16.89 -25.63
CA GLY A 140 -17.03 -16.55 -24.70
C GLY A 140 -16.67 -16.77 -23.22
N ALA A 141 -15.38 -16.69 -22.87
CA ALA A 141 -14.90 -16.83 -21.50
C ALA A 141 -15.09 -15.54 -20.69
N LEU A 142 -15.05 -14.37 -21.33
CA LEU A 142 -15.32 -13.08 -20.70
C LEU A 142 -16.59 -12.50 -21.30
N ASP A 143 -17.59 -12.29 -20.46
CA ASP A 143 -18.85 -11.69 -20.83
C ASP A 143 -19.19 -10.50 -19.91
N PHE A 144 -20.21 -9.75 -20.29
CA PHE A 144 -20.71 -8.59 -19.57
C PHE A 144 -22.24 -8.58 -19.61
N THR A 145 -22.85 -8.39 -18.44
CA THR A 145 -24.31 -8.37 -18.31
C THR A 145 -24.75 -7.43 -17.20
N ASN A 146 -26.02 -7.04 -17.25
CA ASN A 146 -26.73 -6.43 -16.14
C ASN A 146 -27.51 -7.51 -15.39
N THR A 147 -27.30 -7.62 -14.08
CA THR A 147 -27.98 -8.63 -13.27
C THR A 147 -28.28 -8.15 -11.86
N LYS A 148 -29.14 -8.87 -11.15
CA LYS A 148 -29.39 -8.64 -9.73
C LYS A 148 -28.09 -8.88 -8.95
N PHE A 149 -27.62 -7.83 -8.28
CA PHE A 149 -26.40 -7.89 -7.49
C PHE A 149 -26.70 -8.43 -6.08
N SER A 150 -25.95 -9.45 -5.68
CA SER A 150 -25.86 -9.93 -4.30
C SER A 150 -24.42 -9.79 -3.79
N ARG A 151 -24.24 -9.11 -2.66
CA ARG A 151 -22.93 -8.91 -2.05
C ARG A 151 -22.31 -10.25 -1.59
N GLU A 152 -23.15 -11.17 -1.11
CA GLU A 152 -22.71 -12.51 -0.73
C GLU A 152 -22.20 -13.31 -1.94
N GLU A 153 -22.92 -13.28 -3.05
CA GLU A 153 -22.51 -13.95 -4.28
C GLU A 153 -21.24 -13.33 -4.86
N SER A 154 -21.13 -12.00 -4.83
CA SER A 154 -19.93 -11.27 -5.21
C SER A 154 -18.73 -11.70 -4.38
N ARG A 155 -18.87 -11.81 -3.05
CA ARG A 155 -17.79 -12.29 -2.18
C ARG A 155 -17.36 -13.72 -2.51
N LYS A 156 -18.30 -14.63 -2.78
CA LYS A 156 -18.00 -16.04 -3.10
C LYS A 156 -17.33 -16.23 -4.46
N SER A 157 -17.71 -15.41 -5.45
CA SER A 157 -17.23 -15.49 -6.83
C SER A 157 -16.08 -14.54 -7.16
N SER A 158 -15.70 -13.67 -6.23
CA SER A 158 -14.56 -12.76 -6.38
C SER A 158 -13.25 -13.54 -6.47
N PRO A 159 -12.29 -13.11 -7.32
CA PRO A 159 -10.95 -13.70 -7.38
C PRO A 159 -10.08 -13.39 -6.15
N VAL A 160 -10.49 -12.42 -5.32
CA VAL A 160 -9.77 -12.01 -4.10
C VAL A 160 -10.77 -11.98 -2.93
N PRO A 161 -10.44 -12.52 -1.74
CA PRO A 161 -11.38 -12.74 -0.64
C PRO A 161 -11.68 -11.47 0.19
N VAL A 162 -12.05 -10.37 -0.48
CA VAL A 162 -12.35 -9.07 0.13
C VAL A 162 -13.81 -8.68 -0.09
N ASP A 163 -14.46 -8.15 0.94
CA ASP A 163 -15.86 -7.75 0.87
C ASP A 163 -16.03 -6.29 0.40
N VAL A 164 -15.83 -6.06 -0.90
CA VAL A 164 -15.99 -4.74 -1.54
C VAL A 164 -17.13 -4.71 -2.56
N GLY A 165 -17.83 -5.83 -2.74
CA GLY A 165 -18.85 -5.98 -3.78
C GLY A 165 -18.28 -5.81 -5.18
N SER A 166 -17.34 -6.67 -5.57
CA SER A 166 -16.69 -6.66 -6.88
C SER A 166 -17.69 -6.89 -8.01
N GLY A 167 -17.59 -6.09 -9.08
CA GLY A 167 -18.39 -6.22 -10.30
C GLY A 167 -17.85 -7.27 -11.27
N ILE A 168 -17.37 -8.40 -10.73
CA ILE A 168 -16.97 -9.57 -11.52
C ILE A 168 -17.46 -10.84 -10.82
N LYS A 169 -18.03 -11.76 -11.59
CA LYS A 169 -18.36 -13.12 -11.18
C LYS A 169 -17.42 -14.10 -11.87
N VAL A 170 -16.53 -14.73 -11.12
CA VAL A 170 -15.65 -15.78 -11.65
C VAL A 170 -16.33 -17.14 -11.49
N ILE A 171 -16.52 -17.85 -12.61
CA ILE A 171 -16.86 -19.26 -12.62
C ILE A 171 -15.55 -20.02 -12.52
N LYS A 172 -15.35 -20.65 -11.36
CA LYS A 172 -14.12 -21.39 -11.02
C LYS A 172 -13.97 -22.64 -11.90
N PRO A 173 -12.76 -23.22 -12.00
CA PRO A 173 -12.53 -24.42 -12.78
C PRO A 173 -13.34 -25.58 -12.20
N ARG A 174 -13.90 -26.43 -13.08
CA ARG A 174 -14.65 -27.64 -12.68
C ARG A 174 -13.74 -28.71 -12.05
N ASN A 175 -12.49 -28.75 -12.46
CA ASN A 175 -11.48 -29.65 -11.93
C ASN A 175 -10.19 -28.86 -11.72
N THR A 176 -9.66 -28.88 -10.49
CA THR A 176 -8.37 -28.27 -10.14
C THR A 176 -7.25 -29.30 -10.04
N LYS A 177 -7.54 -30.59 -10.26
CA LYS A 177 -6.51 -31.63 -10.35
C LYS A 177 -5.89 -31.62 -11.74
N GLY A 178 -4.55 -31.73 -11.79
CA GLY A 178 -3.84 -31.95 -13.04
C GLY A 178 -4.22 -33.29 -13.68
N PRO A 179 -3.88 -33.50 -14.96
CA PRO A 179 -4.01 -34.83 -15.57
C PRO A 179 -3.21 -35.85 -14.78
N GLY A 180 -3.75 -37.04 -14.58
CA GLY A 180 -3.01 -38.14 -13.96
C GLY A 180 -1.78 -38.46 -14.81
N MET A 181 -0.60 -38.33 -14.24
CA MET A 181 0.68 -38.46 -14.93
C MET A 181 1.65 -39.26 -14.09
N ASP A 182 2.46 -40.10 -14.75
CA ASP A 182 3.56 -40.78 -14.09
C ASP A 182 4.67 -39.78 -13.77
N ILE A 183 4.74 -39.39 -12.50
CA ILE A 183 5.70 -38.42 -11.97
C ILE A 183 7.14 -38.95 -12.00
N GLY A 184 7.34 -40.28 -12.11
CA GLY A 184 8.67 -40.88 -12.23
C GLY A 184 9.41 -40.45 -13.50
N LEU A 185 8.68 -40.05 -14.55
CA LEU A 185 9.26 -39.50 -15.79
C LEU A 185 9.88 -38.10 -15.60
N PHE A 186 9.57 -37.41 -14.51
CA PHE A 186 10.00 -36.04 -14.21
C PHE A 186 10.79 -35.93 -12.89
N GLU A 187 11.13 -37.05 -12.26
CA GLU A 187 11.74 -37.16 -10.93
C GLU A 187 13.15 -36.50 -10.85
N ASN A 188 13.78 -36.26 -11.99
CA ASN A 188 15.06 -35.56 -12.11
C ASN A 188 14.94 -34.06 -12.43
N GLN A 189 13.74 -33.46 -12.41
CA GLN A 189 13.61 -32.02 -12.58
C GLN A 189 13.91 -31.29 -11.26
N PRO A 190 14.86 -30.31 -11.25
CA PRO A 190 15.20 -29.60 -10.03
C PRO A 190 13.98 -28.89 -9.43
N GLU A 191 13.75 -29.08 -8.12
CA GLU A 191 12.65 -28.49 -7.34
C GLU A 191 12.60 -26.95 -7.39
N GLU A 192 13.70 -26.31 -7.81
CA GLU A 192 13.97 -24.87 -7.71
C GLU A 192 13.06 -23.97 -8.58
N ILE A 193 12.16 -24.54 -9.38
CA ILE A 193 11.36 -23.81 -10.37
C ILE A 193 9.91 -23.54 -9.89
N GLN A 194 9.53 -23.94 -8.67
CA GLN A 194 8.13 -23.84 -8.21
C GLN A 194 7.70 -22.42 -7.76
N ALA A 195 8.62 -21.57 -7.29
CA ALA A 195 8.28 -20.24 -6.79
C ALA A 195 8.63 -19.15 -7.81
N SER A 196 7.68 -18.75 -8.67
CA SER A 196 7.76 -17.42 -9.30
C SER A 196 7.87 -16.38 -8.17
N PRO A 197 8.87 -15.48 -8.17
CA PRO A 197 8.97 -14.47 -7.12
C PRO A 197 7.66 -13.71 -7.00
N LYS A 198 7.14 -13.62 -5.77
CA LYS A 198 5.89 -12.88 -5.49
C LYS A 198 6.09 -11.44 -5.94
N HIS A 199 5.22 -10.97 -6.84
CA HIS A 199 5.21 -9.57 -7.24
C HIS A 199 4.87 -8.73 -6.01
N LYS A 200 5.72 -7.75 -5.68
CA LYS A 200 5.50 -6.85 -4.53
C LYS A 200 4.99 -5.51 -5.04
N LYS A 201 3.72 -5.22 -4.79
CA LYS A 201 3.07 -3.97 -5.17
C LYS A 201 3.53 -2.74 -4.40
N ILE A 202 4.04 -2.95 -3.18
CA ILE A 202 4.67 -1.90 -2.39
C ILE A 202 6.09 -2.39 -2.10
N SER A 203 7.08 -1.56 -2.42
CA SER A 203 8.48 -1.86 -2.13
C SER A 203 9.17 -0.65 -1.54
N ALA A 204 10.11 -0.88 -0.63
CA ALA A 204 10.88 0.19 -0.01
C ALA A 204 11.72 0.98 -1.04
N ARG A 205 12.11 0.34 -2.15
CA ARG A 205 12.90 0.96 -3.22
C ARG A 205 12.10 2.01 -3.99
N GLU A 206 10.83 1.73 -4.27
CA GLU A 206 9.97 2.66 -5.00
C GLU A 206 9.43 3.78 -4.10
N GLU A 207 9.25 3.49 -2.80
CA GLU A 207 8.64 4.39 -1.83
C GLU A 207 9.67 5.00 -0.85
N TRP A 208 10.94 5.09 -1.24
CA TRP A 208 12.01 5.65 -0.41
C TRP A 208 11.75 7.09 0.09
N PRO A 209 11.08 8.01 -0.66
CA PRO A 209 10.81 9.34 -0.14
C PRO A 209 9.81 9.30 1.02
N LEU A 210 8.84 8.39 0.99
CA LEU A 210 7.88 8.20 2.09
C LEU A 210 8.56 7.62 3.32
N LEU A 211 9.52 6.71 3.13
CA LEU A 211 10.31 6.17 4.23
C LEU A 211 11.08 7.29 4.94
N LEU A 212 11.82 8.12 4.20
CA LEU A 212 12.57 9.24 4.79
C LEU A 212 11.65 10.30 5.39
N PHE A 213 10.55 10.64 4.71
CA PHE A 213 9.55 11.57 5.22
C PHE A 213 9.00 11.11 6.57
N SER A 214 8.63 9.84 6.70
CA SER A 214 8.08 9.31 7.96
C SER A 214 9.13 9.29 9.09
N LEU A 215 10.37 8.89 8.82
CA LEU A 215 11.45 8.92 9.82
C LEU A 215 11.78 10.34 10.28
N LEU A 216 11.88 11.28 9.34
CA LEU A 216 12.14 12.69 9.65
C LEU A 216 10.98 13.34 10.42
N SER A 217 9.74 13.00 10.06
CA SER A 217 8.54 13.44 10.78
C SER A 217 8.54 12.97 12.23
N VAL A 218 8.88 11.70 12.46
CA VAL A 218 8.97 11.14 13.81
C VAL A 218 10.07 11.82 14.62
N LEU A 219 11.24 12.08 14.01
CA LEU A 219 12.31 12.86 14.64
C LEU A 219 11.81 14.22 15.12
N LEU A 220 11.19 14.98 14.22
CA LEU A 220 10.72 16.34 14.47
C LEU A 220 9.65 16.40 15.56
N VAL A 221 8.72 15.45 15.57
CA VAL A 221 7.68 15.34 16.60
C VAL A 221 8.29 15.00 17.96
N SER A 222 9.20 14.02 18.02
CA SER A 222 9.85 13.63 19.28
C SER A 222 10.74 14.73 19.85
N MET A 223 11.50 15.44 19.00
CA MET A 223 12.33 16.58 19.41
C MET A 223 11.49 17.75 19.92
N TYR A 224 10.35 18.02 19.29
CA TYR A 224 9.45 19.07 19.74
C TYR A 224 8.80 18.70 21.09
N ALA A 225 8.30 17.47 21.19
CA ALA A 225 7.64 16.98 22.40
C ALA A 225 8.59 16.93 23.61
N SER A 226 9.88 16.63 23.42
CA SER A 226 10.85 16.67 24.53
C SER A 226 11.06 18.07 25.09
N GLY A 227 10.82 19.13 24.31
CA GLY A 227 10.88 20.51 24.80
C GLY A 227 9.82 20.84 25.88
N LEU A 228 8.79 20.00 26.05
CA LEU A 228 7.85 20.12 27.17
C LEU A 228 8.49 19.75 28.52
N THR A 229 9.62 19.05 28.49
CA THR A 229 10.43 18.76 29.68
C THR A 229 11.59 19.75 29.73
N GLU A 230 12.04 20.12 30.94
CA GLU A 230 13.22 21.00 31.12
C GLU A 230 14.51 20.41 30.53
N THR A 231 14.47 19.13 30.17
CA THR A 231 15.50 18.34 29.51
C THR A 231 15.38 18.43 27.97
N TYR A 232 16.26 19.24 27.35
CA TYR A 232 16.53 19.30 25.90
C TYR A 232 15.50 20.11 25.05
N SER A 233 15.83 20.95 24.04
CA SER A 233 16.98 20.99 23.13
C SER A 233 17.49 22.41 22.86
N ASN A 234 18.81 22.57 22.80
CA ASN A 234 19.49 23.75 22.26
C ASN A 234 19.70 23.62 20.73
N THR A 235 18.77 22.94 20.04
CA THR A 235 18.81 22.84 18.57
C THR A 235 18.54 24.23 18.04
N SER A 236 19.43 24.76 17.19
CA SER A 236 19.15 26.05 16.56
C SER A 236 17.80 25.95 15.84
N ARG A 237 16.88 26.89 16.11
CA ARG A 237 15.54 26.93 15.48
C ARG A 237 15.65 26.82 13.96
N LEU A 238 16.72 27.39 13.40
CA LEU A 238 17.08 27.29 12.00
C LEU A 238 17.22 25.83 11.54
N VAL A 239 18.00 25.00 12.24
CA VAL A 239 18.19 23.59 11.88
C VAL A 239 16.88 22.81 11.95
N TYR A 240 16.05 23.04 12.97
CA TYR A 240 14.73 22.42 13.06
C TYR A 240 13.86 22.81 11.85
N MET A 241 13.77 24.10 11.54
CA MET A 241 12.99 24.58 10.39
C MET A 241 13.53 24.06 9.04
N CYS A 242 14.85 23.92 8.88
CA CYS A 242 15.43 23.28 7.70
C CYS A 242 14.96 21.82 7.54
N PHE A 243 14.89 21.06 8.63
CA PHE A 243 14.34 19.71 8.59
C PHE A 243 12.83 19.66 8.31
N VAL A 244 12.05 20.63 8.80
CA VAL A 244 10.63 20.75 8.43
C VAL A 244 10.46 20.97 6.93
N VAL A 245 11.22 21.90 6.35
CA VAL A 245 11.20 22.18 4.91
C VAL A 245 11.63 20.95 4.11
N MET A 246 12.68 20.25 4.57
CA MET A 246 13.14 18.99 3.97
C MET A 246 12.02 17.93 3.98
N ALA A 247 11.32 17.75 5.10
CA ALA A 247 10.21 16.80 5.20
C ALA A 247 9.07 17.16 4.23
N ALA A 248 8.70 18.45 4.14
CA ALA A 248 7.68 18.93 3.21
C ALA A 248 8.08 18.73 1.73
N LEU A 249 9.37 18.89 1.39
CA LEU A 249 9.86 18.65 0.04
C LEU A 249 9.87 17.16 -0.32
N LEU A 250 10.32 16.30 0.61
CA LEU A 250 10.33 14.84 0.44
C LEU A 250 8.92 14.29 0.21
N SER A 251 7.92 14.79 0.95
CA SER A 251 6.52 14.38 0.75
C SER A 251 5.98 14.78 -0.63
N MET A 252 6.55 15.77 -1.30
CA MET A 252 6.14 16.18 -2.65
C MET A 252 6.80 15.37 -3.77
N LEU A 253 7.89 14.65 -3.50
CA LEU A 253 8.67 13.97 -4.55
C LEU A 253 7.91 12.80 -5.19
N HIS A 254 7.02 12.16 -4.46
CA HIS A 254 6.27 11.01 -4.95
C HIS A 254 5.00 11.40 -5.76
N LEU A 255 4.59 12.66 -5.75
CA LEU A 255 3.41 13.13 -6.48
C LEU A 255 3.71 13.33 -7.97
N GLY A 256 2.86 12.76 -8.82
CA GLY A 256 2.92 12.98 -10.26
C GLY A 256 2.51 14.39 -10.70
N LYS A 257 1.56 15.05 -9.99
CA LYS A 257 1.12 16.43 -10.28
C LYS A 257 1.30 17.35 -9.07
N LYS A 258 2.55 17.77 -8.81
CA LYS A 258 2.93 18.60 -7.66
C LYS A 258 2.13 19.91 -7.53
N LEU A 259 1.84 20.60 -8.64
CA LEU A 259 1.05 21.85 -8.63
C LEU A 259 -0.41 21.66 -8.16
N ARG A 260 -0.91 20.42 -8.18
CA ARG A 260 -2.27 20.09 -7.73
C ARG A 260 -2.29 19.55 -6.28
N ALA A 261 -1.15 19.59 -5.57
CA ALA A 261 -1.01 19.00 -4.23
C ALA A 261 -2.01 19.55 -3.20
N TRP A 262 -2.45 20.81 -3.36
CA TRP A 262 -3.48 21.42 -2.50
C TRP A 262 -4.79 20.62 -2.46
N ARG A 263 -5.11 19.87 -3.54
CA ARG A 263 -6.31 19.02 -3.61
C ARG A 263 -6.26 17.86 -2.61
N SER A 264 -5.10 17.54 -2.07
CA SER A 264 -4.93 16.44 -1.11
C SER A 264 -5.74 16.62 0.18
N LEU A 265 -6.17 17.85 0.50
CA LEU A 265 -6.96 18.17 1.69
C LEU A 265 -8.48 18.03 1.50
N ILE A 266 -8.96 17.77 0.28
CA ILE A 266 -10.40 17.77 -0.04
C ILE A 266 -11.16 16.64 0.68
N ASN A 267 -10.53 15.49 0.92
CA ASN A 267 -11.18 14.29 1.46
C ASN A 267 -10.78 13.93 2.90
N ILE A 268 -10.61 14.92 3.78
CA ILE A 268 -10.18 14.72 5.18
C ILE A 268 -11.07 13.76 5.99
N ARG A 269 -12.36 13.68 5.67
CA ARG A 269 -13.31 12.81 6.37
C ARG A 269 -13.02 11.32 6.14
N ASN A 270 -12.60 10.93 4.94
CA ASN A 270 -12.47 9.51 4.58
C ASN A 270 -11.03 9.07 4.31
N SER A 271 -10.18 9.96 3.80
CA SER A 271 -8.80 9.63 3.43
C SER A 271 -7.84 9.86 4.59
N TRP A 272 -7.15 8.81 5.02
CA TRP A 272 -6.07 8.95 6.00
C TRP A 272 -4.90 9.79 5.48
N LEU A 273 -4.63 9.75 4.17
CA LEU A 273 -3.63 10.63 3.54
C LEU A 273 -4.01 12.11 3.64
N SER A 274 -5.29 12.44 3.47
CA SER A 274 -5.75 13.82 3.71
C SER A 274 -5.59 14.24 5.18
N ARG A 275 -5.85 13.33 6.12
CA ARG A 275 -5.67 13.60 7.57
C ARG A 275 -4.20 13.78 7.93
N GLU A 276 -3.32 12.94 7.38
CA GLU A 276 -1.88 13.06 7.56
C GLU A 276 -1.39 14.45 7.13
N ILE A 277 -1.73 14.89 5.92
CA ILE A 277 -1.29 16.19 5.39
C ILE A 277 -1.87 17.35 6.21
N ALA A 278 -3.14 17.23 6.63
CA ALA A 278 -3.77 18.24 7.49
C ALA A 278 -3.10 18.33 8.87
N LEU A 279 -2.79 17.18 9.47
CA LEU A 279 -2.13 17.10 10.78
C LEU A 279 -0.65 17.53 10.71
N PHE A 280 0.05 17.21 9.60
CA PHE A 280 1.37 17.75 9.30
C PHE A 280 1.32 19.29 9.28
N ALA A 281 0.41 19.86 8.50
CA ALA A 281 0.27 21.31 8.39
C ALA A 281 -0.09 21.96 9.75
N LEU A 282 -1.03 21.36 10.49
CA LEU A 282 -1.43 21.83 11.82
C LEU A 282 -0.27 21.80 12.82
N PHE A 283 0.46 20.68 12.87
CA PHE A 283 1.60 20.51 13.76
C PHE A 283 2.68 21.56 13.47
N PHE A 284 3.14 21.66 12.22
CA PHE A 284 4.23 22.57 11.88
C PHE A 284 3.85 24.05 11.90
N ALA A 285 2.58 24.40 11.67
CA ALA A 285 2.07 25.75 11.93
C ALA A 285 2.12 26.07 13.43
N GLY A 286 1.75 25.11 14.29
CA GLY A 286 1.87 25.23 15.74
C GLY A 286 3.33 25.43 16.19
N VAL A 287 4.25 24.61 15.68
CA VAL A 287 5.69 24.75 15.99
C VAL A 287 6.22 26.10 15.54
N PHE A 288 5.82 26.58 14.35
CA PHE A 288 6.20 27.91 13.86
C PHE A 288 5.73 29.02 14.80
N CYS A 289 4.46 28.99 15.22
CA CYS A 289 3.92 29.94 16.20
C CYS A 289 4.69 29.87 17.52
N ASP A 290 4.99 28.67 18.01
CA ASP A 290 5.68 28.52 19.28
C ASP A 290 7.13 29.00 19.22
N PHE A 291 7.81 28.86 18.09
CA PHE A 291 9.19 29.33 17.93
C PHE A 291 9.33 30.83 17.70
N PHE A 292 8.36 31.47 17.06
CA PHE A 292 8.47 32.88 16.66
C PHE A 292 7.55 33.83 17.43
N ILE A 293 6.51 33.33 18.10
CA ILE A 293 5.52 34.16 18.80
C ILE A 293 5.60 33.94 20.31
N THR A 294 5.32 32.72 20.79
CA THR A 294 5.15 32.45 22.24
C THR A 294 6.47 32.11 22.93
N ASN A 295 7.41 31.54 22.19
CA ASN A 295 8.68 31.01 22.69
C ASN A 295 8.53 29.93 23.78
N ILE A 296 7.37 29.26 23.85
CA ILE A 296 7.05 28.23 24.83
C ILE A 296 6.43 27.04 24.09
N PRO A 297 6.98 25.82 24.26
CA PRO A 297 6.39 24.64 23.66
C PRO A 297 5.01 24.33 24.24
N ASN A 298 4.03 24.14 23.36
CA ASN A 298 2.63 23.93 23.73
C ASN A 298 2.24 22.44 23.68
N LEU A 299 1.59 21.95 24.74
CA LEU A 299 1.05 20.59 24.82
C LEU A 299 0.10 20.27 23.67
N ALA A 300 -0.73 21.22 23.24
CA ALA A 300 -1.67 21.03 22.12
C ALA A 300 -0.93 20.76 20.80
N VAL A 301 0.22 21.42 20.58
CA VAL A 301 1.05 21.18 19.41
C VAL A 301 1.67 19.78 19.49
N SER A 302 2.18 19.36 20.64
CA SER A 302 2.69 17.99 20.83
C SER A 302 1.61 16.93 20.59
N VAL A 303 0.38 17.15 21.05
CA VAL A 303 -0.77 16.26 20.78
C VAL A 303 -1.05 16.19 19.27
N SER A 304 -1.02 17.32 18.55
CA SER A 304 -1.19 17.32 17.09
C SER A 304 -0.07 16.54 16.37
N GLY A 305 1.16 16.59 16.87
CA GLY A 305 2.29 15.80 16.36
C GLY A 305 2.11 14.30 16.59
N ILE A 306 1.59 13.89 17.75
CA ILE A 306 1.26 12.48 18.04
C ILE A 306 0.13 12.00 17.11
N LEU A 307 -0.91 12.80 16.91
CA LEU A 307 -1.98 12.47 15.97
C LEU A 307 -1.46 12.37 14.53
N PHE A 308 -0.52 13.23 14.15
CA PHE A 308 0.14 13.20 12.84
C PHE A 308 0.88 11.87 12.61
N ILE A 309 1.76 11.43 13.53
CA ILE A 309 2.46 10.15 13.38
C ILE A 309 1.48 8.96 13.38
N LEU A 310 0.42 9.02 14.21
CA LEU A 310 -0.65 8.01 14.16
C LEU A 310 -1.34 7.96 12.79
N ALA A 311 -1.55 9.10 12.14
CA ALA A 311 -2.13 9.14 10.80
C ALA A 311 -1.23 8.47 9.74
N ILE A 312 0.09 8.58 9.87
CA ILE A 312 1.06 7.88 9.01
C ILE A 312 0.87 6.37 9.14
N ASP A 313 0.80 5.83 10.36
CA ASP A 313 0.60 4.39 10.58
C ASP A 313 -0.74 3.89 10.02
N MET A 314 -1.77 4.73 10.08
CA MET A 314 -3.10 4.39 9.56
C MET A 314 -3.17 4.32 8.03
N LEU A 315 -2.19 4.86 7.28
CA LEU A 315 -2.12 4.66 5.84
C LEU A 315 -1.99 3.17 5.48
N TYR A 316 -1.19 2.41 6.23
CA TYR A 316 -0.91 1.00 5.96
C TYR A 316 -2.09 0.08 6.25
N ARG A 317 -3.04 0.52 7.07
CA ARG A 317 -4.32 -0.18 7.27
C ARG A 317 -5.05 -0.36 5.94
N LEU A 318 -5.03 0.67 5.09
CA LEU A 318 -5.73 0.61 3.79
C LEU A 318 -5.04 -0.36 2.82
N ALA A 319 -3.71 -0.45 2.86
CA ALA A 319 -2.95 -1.36 2.00
C ALA A 319 -3.17 -2.83 2.37
N THR A 320 -3.17 -3.15 3.68
CA THR A 320 -3.24 -4.52 4.17
C THR A 320 -4.65 -5.09 4.27
N TRP A 321 -5.69 -4.26 4.24
CA TRP A 321 -7.08 -4.69 4.42
C TRP A 321 -7.37 -5.42 5.75
N GLN A 322 -6.49 -5.25 6.75
CA GLN A 322 -6.63 -5.89 8.06
C GLN A 322 -7.24 -4.92 9.08
N TRP A 323 -8.25 -5.40 9.83
CA TRP A 323 -8.83 -4.67 10.95
C TRP A 323 -8.98 -5.57 12.19
N PRO A 324 -8.52 -5.13 13.38
CA PRO A 324 -7.75 -3.92 13.67
C PRO A 324 -6.35 -3.91 13.04
N LEU A 325 -5.69 -2.74 12.95
CA LEU A 325 -4.28 -2.66 12.51
C LEU A 325 -3.43 -3.47 13.48
N LYS A 326 -2.75 -4.50 12.98
CA LYS A 326 -1.89 -5.34 13.82
C LYS A 326 -0.69 -4.52 14.29
N ILE A 327 -0.41 -4.61 15.59
CA ILE A 327 0.74 -3.97 16.21
C ILE A 327 2.03 -4.62 15.67
N HIS A 328 3.02 -3.81 15.31
CA HIS A 328 4.31 -4.27 14.80
C HIS A 328 5.45 -3.33 15.20
N SER A 329 6.69 -3.83 15.15
CA SER A 329 7.88 -3.08 15.59
C SER A 329 8.16 -1.79 14.80
N ALA A 330 7.80 -1.78 13.50
CA ALA A 330 8.04 -0.65 12.59
C ALA A 330 7.01 0.50 12.66
N GLN A 331 6.06 0.48 13.61
CA GLN A 331 5.07 1.56 13.76
C GLN A 331 5.75 2.87 14.17
N THR A 332 5.37 3.97 13.51
CA THR A 332 5.94 5.31 13.74
C THR A 332 5.72 5.80 15.17
N LEU A 333 4.59 5.43 15.79
CA LEU A 333 4.32 5.76 17.18
C LEU A 333 5.41 5.24 18.14
N PHE A 334 5.78 3.96 18.04
CA PHE A 334 6.79 3.38 18.93
C PHE A 334 8.19 3.91 18.63
N ILE A 335 8.48 4.25 17.38
CA ILE A 335 9.73 4.95 17.02
C ILE A 335 9.76 6.32 17.73
N GLY A 336 8.66 7.06 17.65
CA GLY A 336 8.54 8.37 18.28
C GLY A 336 8.66 8.32 19.80
N MET A 337 8.04 7.34 20.44
CA MET A 337 8.19 7.10 21.88
C MET A 337 9.64 6.74 22.24
N THR A 338 10.33 5.93 21.42
CA THR A 338 11.74 5.58 21.64
C THR A 338 12.63 6.82 21.60
N LEU A 339 12.46 7.68 20.60
CA LEU A 339 13.24 8.92 20.45
C LEU A 339 12.90 9.94 21.54
N PHE A 340 11.63 10.06 21.93
CA PHE A 340 11.22 10.91 23.04
C PHE A 340 11.90 10.48 24.35
N ALA A 341 11.92 9.17 24.63
CA ALA A 341 12.61 8.61 25.80
C ALA A 341 14.10 8.98 25.84
N LEU A 342 14.74 8.93 24.67
CA LEU A 342 16.15 9.29 24.50
C LEU A 342 16.38 10.78 24.77
N PHE A 343 15.54 11.67 24.23
CA PHE A 343 15.69 13.12 24.39
C PHE A 343 15.40 13.61 25.81
N VAL A 344 14.48 12.97 26.53
CA VAL A 344 14.18 13.27 27.94
C VAL A 344 15.22 12.63 28.88
N HIS A 345 16.17 11.86 28.35
CA HIS A 345 17.18 11.10 29.11
C HIS A 345 16.56 10.12 30.12
N SER A 346 15.41 9.52 29.78
CA SER A 346 14.74 8.55 30.63
C SER A 346 15.15 7.12 30.29
N ASN A 347 16.18 6.61 30.97
CA ASN A 347 16.72 5.27 30.74
C ASN A 347 15.67 4.17 30.93
N THR A 348 14.80 4.31 31.93
CA THR A 348 13.73 3.34 32.24
C THR A 348 12.71 3.25 31.12
N LEU A 349 12.24 4.41 30.62
CA LEU A 349 11.25 4.46 29.55
C LEU A 349 11.85 3.98 28.23
N PHE A 350 13.12 4.32 27.96
CA PHE A 350 13.86 3.86 26.79
C PHE A 350 14.03 2.33 26.78
N LEU A 351 14.49 1.75 27.89
CA LEU A 351 14.67 0.30 28.03
C LEU A 351 13.35 -0.45 27.84
N GLY A 352 12.27 0.00 28.50
CA GLY A 352 10.96 -0.62 28.39
C GLY A 352 10.42 -0.65 26.96
N ILE A 353 10.55 0.45 26.23
CA ILE A 353 10.09 0.54 24.83
C ILE A 353 10.97 -0.32 23.92
N ILE A 354 12.30 -0.29 24.04
CA ILE A 354 13.17 -1.11 23.20
C ILE A 354 12.89 -2.61 23.38
N LEU A 355 12.73 -3.07 24.62
CA LEU A 355 12.40 -4.48 24.90
C LEU A 355 11.04 -4.87 24.31
N PHE A 356 10.04 -4.01 24.45
CA PHE A 356 8.74 -4.22 23.83
C PHE A 356 8.83 -4.29 22.30
N ARG A 357 9.57 -3.37 21.67
CA ARG A 357 9.76 -3.33 20.21
C ARG A 357 10.58 -4.51 19.69
N LEU A 358 11.60 -4.94 20.43
CA LEU A 358 12.37 -6.14 20.13
C LEU A 358 11.47 -7.38 20.17
N THR A 359 10.59 -7.47 21.16
CA THR A 359 9.61 -8.57 21.28
C THR A 359 8.67 -8.60 20.07
N LEU A 360 8.12 -7.45 19.68
CA LEU A 360 7.29 -7.32 18.48
C LEU A 360 8.06 -7.68 17.19
N TYR A 361 9.33 -7.29 17.10
CA TYR A 361 10.18 -7.57 15.95
C TYR A 361 10.45 -9.08 15.81
N VAL A 362 10.86 -9.73 16.90
CA VAL A 362 11.08 -11.19 16.93
C VAL A 362 9.78 -11.94 16.62
N TYR A 363 8.65 -11.53 17.20
CA TYR A 363 7.35 -12.11 16.90
C TYR A 363 6.97 -11.97 15.41
N ARG A 364 7.19 -10.79 14.82
CA ARG A 364 6.94 -10.55 13.39
C ARG A 364 7.80 -11.47 12.51
N LYS A 365 9.09 -11.59 12.82
CA LYS A 365 10.03 -12.44 12.08
C LYS A 365 9.76 -13.92 12.25
N TYR A 366 9.31 -14.35 13.42
CA TYR A 366 8.88 -15.73 13.65
C TYR A 366 7.70 -16.12 12.75
N LYS A 367 6.79 -15.17 12.48
CA LYS A 367 5.60 -15.39 11.65
C LYS A 367 5.84 -15.15 10.15
N SER A 368 6.92 -14.50 9.76
CA SER A 368 7.20 -14.14 8.37
C SER A 368 7.83 -15.30 7.60
N ASP A 369 7.30 -15.58 6.41
CA ASP A 369 7.92 -16.53 5.47
C ASP A 369 9.19 -15.94 4.84
N ASP A 370 9.22 -14.62 4.63
CA ASP A 370 10.37 -13.89 4.12
C ASP A 370 11.43 -13.70 5.22
N LYS A 371 12.60 -14.34 5.07
CA LYS A 371 13.71 -14.28 6.02
C LYS A 371 14.89 -13.51 5.44
N TYR A 372 15.27 -12.40 6.09
CA TYR A 372 16.45 -11.59 5.75
C TYR A 372 17.46 -11.65 6.92
N PRO A 373 18.25 -12.72 7.05
CA PRO A 373 19.03 -12.99 8.26
C PRO A 373 20.05 -11.89 8.57
N VAL A 374 20.75 -11.37 7.54
CA VAL A 374 21.75 -10.31 7.70
C VAL A 374 21.11 -9.01 8.20
N LEU A 375 20.01 -8.57 7.56
CA LEU A 375 19.27 -7.37 7.98
C LEU A 375 18.71 -7.52 9.39
N SER A 376 18.26 -8.73 9.75
CA SER A 376 17.75 -9.01 11.07
C SER A 376 18.81 -8.96 12.16
N VAL A 377 20.01 -9.47 11.89
CA VAL A 377 21.17 -9.34 12.80
C VAL A 377 21.56 -7.88 12.97
N LEU A 378 21.62 -7.12 11.87
CA LEU A 378 21.92 -5.67 11.93
C LEU A 378 20.87 -4.90 12.73
N ARG A 379 19.59 -5.24 12.57
CA ARG A 379 18.51 -4.61 13.33
C ARG A 379 18.61 -4.92 14.82
N ILE A 380 18.73 -6.19 15.21
CA ILE A 380 18.86 -6.58 16.63
C ILE A 380 20.13 -5.95 17.22
N GLY A 381 21.23 -5.99 16.47
CA GLY A 381 22.50 -5.35 16.83
C GLY A 381 22.35 -3.84 17.06
N SER A 382 21.61 -3.13 16.21
CA SER A 382 21.35 -1.69 16.39
C SER A 382 20.61 -1.36 17.69
N MET A 383 19.62 -2.19 18.09
CA MET A 383 18.89 -2.02 19.35
C MET A 383 19.78 -2.29 20.56
N GLY A 384 20.56 -3.37 20.51
CA GLY A 384 21.50 -3.74 21.58
C GLY A 384 22.63 -2.72 21.74
N LEU A 385 23.22 -2.27 20.62
CA LEU A 385 24.26 -1.24 20.63
C LEU A 385 23.73 0.08 21.18
N SER A 386 22.53 0.50 20.78
CA SER A 386 21.89 1.72 21.31
C SER A 386 21.71 1.65 22.83
N LEU A 387 21.39 0.47 23.38
CA LEU A 387 21.27 0.27 24.82
C LEU A 387 22.63 0.37 25.53
N ILE A 388 23.66 -0.30 25.00
CA ILE A 388 25.02 -0.28 25.57
C ILE A 388 25.57 1.14 25.59
N LEU A 389 25.43 1.88 24.48
CA LEU A 389 25.95 3.22 24.34
C LEU A 389 25.27 4.25 25.24
N LEU A 390 24.05 3.96 25.70
CA LEU A 390 23.33 4.82 26.63
C LEU A 390 23.97 4.81 28.04
N PHE A 391 24.68 3.74 28.39
CA PHE A 391 25.41 3.61 29.65
C PHE A 391 26.86 4.11 29.57
N THR A 392 27.40 4.39 28.37
CA THR A 392 28.82 4.75 28.20
C THR A 392 29.09 6.26 28.10
N HIS A 393 28.09 7.13 28.33
CA HIS A 393 28.11 8.61 28.39
C HIS A 393 28.84 9.38 27.25
N ALA A 394 30.06 9.01 26.87
CA ALA A 394 30.87 9.61 25.82
C ALA A 394 30.33 9.39 24.39
N LEU A 395 29.47 8.39 24.17
CA LEU A 395 28.96 8.02 22.85
C LEU A 395 27.45 8.29 22.65
N ILE A 396 26.81 8.97 23.62
CA ILE A 396 25.40 9.37 23.54
C ILE A 396 25.03 10.11 22.23
N PRO A 397 25.88 11.02 21.68
CA PRO A 397 25.55 11.73 20.43
C PRO A 397 25.35 10.81 19.21
N PHE A 398 25.89 9.59 19.22
CA PHE A 398 25.78 8.63 18.12
C PHE A 398 24.55 7.73 18.23
N VAL A 399 23.90 7.67 19.40
CA VAL A 399 22.71 6.81 19.65
C VAL A 399 21.56 7.12 18.69
N PRO A 400 21.18 8.39 18.43
CA PRO A 400 20.14 8.68 17.44
C PRO A 400 20.47 8.11 16.06
N ALA A 401 21.70 8.26 15.58
CA ALA A 401 22.10 7.78 14.26
C ALA A 401 22.01 6.24 14.14
N ILE A 402 22.43 5.52 15.18
CA ILE A 402 22.35 4.05 15.24
C ILE A 402 20.90 3.59 15.29
N LEU A 403 20.06 4.27 16.08
CA LEU A 403 18.63 4.00 16.11
C LEU A 403 18.01 4.23 14.72
N PHE A 404 18.27 5.37 14.07
CA PHE A 404 17.75 5.67 12.74
C PHE A 404 18.17 4.63 11.69
N ALA A 405 19.41 4.16 11.72
CA ALA A 405 19.87 3.09 10.84
C ALA A 405 19.07 1.79 11.08
N GLY A 406 18.89 1.41 12.35
CA GLY A 406 18.05 0.28 12.72
C GLY A 406 16.59 0.45 12.30
N GLU A 407 16.01 1.63 12.49
CA GLU A 407 14.63 1.93 12.10
C GLU A 407 14.42 1.87 10.60
N THR A 408 15.41 2.33 9.84
CA THR A 408 15.41 2.24 8.38
C THR A 408 15.35 0.77 7.95
N ILE A 409 16.16 -0.09 8.55
CA ILE A 409 16.15 -1.54 8.27
C ILE A 409 14.78 -2.15 8.61
N ASP A 410 14.24 -1.88 9.80
CA ASP A 410 12.96 -2.43 10.25
C ASP A 410 11.80 -2.01 9.32
N ARG A 411 11.78 -0.74 8.89
CA ARG A 411 10.79 -0.26 7.92
C ARG A 411 10.98 -0.90 6.56
N MET A 412 12.21 -1.01 6.05
CA MET A 412 12.48 -1.66 4.76
C MET A 412 12.02 -3.10 4.75
N GLU A 413 12.30 -3.85 5.81
CA GLU A 413 11.83 -5.22 5.96
C GLU A 413 10.30 -5.28 6.06
N PHE A 414 9.68 -4.41 6.87
CA PHE A 414 8.23 -4.32 6.96
C PHE A 414 7.58 -4.08 5.58
N TYR A 415 8.14 -3.18 4.77
CA TYR A 415 7.67 -2.94 3.40
C TYR A 415 7.72 -4.19 2.54
N ASN A 416 8.78 -4.99 2.68
CA ASN A 416 8.96 -6.22 1.92
C ASN A 416 8.07 -7.36 2.43
N GLU A 417 7.67 -7.35 3.70
CA GLU A 417 6.83 -8.35 4.36
C GLU A 417 5.31 -8.05 4.23
N LEU A 418 4.94 -6.87 3.73
CA LEU A 418 3.55 -6.46 3.57
C LEU A 418 2.78 -7.45 2.67
N GLN A 419 1.83 -8.16 3.28
CA GLN A 419 0.88 -9.00 2.56
C GLN A 419 -0.29 -8.15 2.08
N VAL A 420 -0.26 -7.76 0.80
CA VAL A 420 -1.36 -7.05 0.15
C VAL A 420 -2.19 -8.08 -0.63
N PRO A 421 -3.53 -8.13 -0.44
CA PRO A 421 -4.39 -8.98 -1.24
C PRO A 421 -4.27 -8.61 -2.72
N GLU A 422 -3.85 -9.57 -3.55
CA GLU A 422 -3.66 -9.39 -4.98
C GLU A 422 -4.03 -10.65 -5.75
N PRO A 423 -4.60 -10.52 -6.96
CA PRO A 423 -5.07 -11.67 -7.72
C PRO A 423 -3.97 -12.71 -8.01
N GLN A 424 -2.74 -12.26 -8.24
CA GLN A 424 -1.65 -13.17 -8.61
C GLN A 424 -1.25 -14.09 -7.44
N ASN A 425 -1.29 -13.59 -6.21
CA ASN A 425 -1.00 -14.39 -5.01
C ASN A 425 -2.13 -15.38 -4.73
N GLU A 426 -3.39 -14.94 -4.86
CA GLU A 426 -4.58 -15.78 -4.63
C GLU A 426 -4.77 -16.88 -5.70
N MET A 427 -4.22 -16.71 -6.90
CA MET A 427 -4.27 -17.79 -7.90
C MET A 427 -3.29 -18.93 -7.62
N GLN A 428 -2.19 -18.65 -6.92
CA GLN A 428 -1.20 -19.68 -6.59
C GLN A 428 -1.72 -20.61 -5.50
N THR A 429 -2.55 -20.10 -4.59
CA THR A 429 -3.15 -20.86 -3.49
C THR A 429 -4.35 -21.71 -3.92
N ILE A 430 -4.82 -21.63 -5.17
CA ILE A 430 -5.91 -22.50 -5.68
C ILE A 430 -5.47 -23.98 -5.75
N PHE A 431 -4.17 -24.25 -5.69
CA PHE A 431 -3.57 -25.58 -5.76
C PHE A 431 -3.21 -26.21 -4.41
N GLU A 432 -3.33 -25.44 -3.33
CA GLU A 432 -3.16 -25.88 -1.95
C GLU A 432 -4.54 -26.25 -1.35
#